data_AF-A0A4Z2CGJ2-F1
#
_entry.id   AF-A0A4Z2CGJ2-F1
#
_cell.length_a   1.000
_cell.length_b   1.000
_cell.length_c   1.000
_cell.angle_alpha   90.00
_cell.angle_beta   90.00
_cell.angle_gamma   90.00
#
_symmetry.space_group_name_H-M   'P 1'
#
loop_
_entity.id
_entity.type
_entity.pdbx_description
1 polymer ?
#
loop_
_entity_poly.entity_id
_entity_poly.type
_entity_poly.pdbx_seq_one_letter_code
_entity_poly.pdbx_strand_id
1 'polypeptide(L)'
;MPAHCVYRSLLLGWMVWEALAKSLPDLPVEVQIKVQVFDNSDLSPLADARVEVHGNQSAILASVRADGDGVARVGFLYRTGSSVIITASKRNYVTNSVPWHSSRIPLYASVSLYLLAQRPGTLILYDDVLQVLSGSPGARNQPLVQLQRKSLLLPPNNNYTALSAALTTARTQYEIGGFPFPARAGGQQFRNRLDGPGGSGRHQRPAL
;
A
#
# COMPACT_ATOMS: atom_id res chain seq x y z
N MET A 1 65.42 -5.31 -13.97
CA MET A 1 64.17 -4.61 -14.34
C MET A 1 63.06 -5.13 -13.45
N PRO A 2 62.44 -4.31 -12.57
CA PRO A 2 61.79 -4.82 -11.37
C PRO A 2 60.31 -5.17 -11.62
N ALA A 3 59.93 -6.41 -11.28
CA ALA A 3 58.57 -6.94 -11.35
C ALA A 3 57.56 -6.27 -10.40
N HIS A 4 58.02 -5.37 -9.52
CA HIS A 4 57.18 -4.63 -8.57
C HIS A 4 56.41 -3.46 -9.19
N CYS A 5 56.77 -3.03 -10.40
CA CYS A 5 56.10 -1.92 -11.10
C CYS A 5 54.75 -2.30 -11.71
N VAL A 6 54.54 -3.57 -12.08
CA VAL A 6 53.34 -4.02 -12.79
C VAL A 6 52.18 -4.34 -11.83
N TYR A 7 52.49 -4.81 -10.62
CA TYR A 7 51.47 -5.17 -9.63
C TYR A 7 50.78 -3.95 -9.01
N ARG A 8 51.50 -2.83 -8.83
CA ARG A 8 50.92 -1.59 -8.30
C ARG A 8 49.95 -0.90 -9.27
N SER A 9 50.20 -0.98 -10.57
CA SER A 9 49.32 -0.39 -11.60
C SER A 9 48.01 -1.15 -11.79
N LEU A 10 47.99 -2.47 -11.59
CA LEU A 10 46.77 -3.29 -11.60
C LEU A 10 45.86 -3.01 -10.39
N LEU A 11 46.43 -2.81 -9.19
CA LEU A 11 45.66 -2.48 -7.99
C LEU A 11 45.05 -1.06 -8.05
N LEU A 12 45.77 -0.09 -8.64
CA LEU A 12 45.22 1.24 -8.88
C LEU A 12 44.12 1.24 -9.95
N GLY A 13 44.25 0.43 -11.02
CA GLY A 13 43.19 0.26 -12.01
C GLY A 13 41.92 -0.37 -11.44
N TRP A 14 42.06 -1.35 -10.53
CA TRP A 14 40.93 -1.98 -9.83
C TRP A 14 40.21 -1.01 -8.88
N MET A 15 40.96 -0.24 -8.11
CA MET A 15 40.41 0.76 -7.18
C MET A 15 39.71 1.91 -7.91
N VAL A 16 40.19 2.31 -9.09
CA VAL A 16 39.56 3.36 -9.91
C VAL A 16 38.26 2.87 -10.56
N TRP A 17 38.16 1.60 -10.97
CA TRP A 17 36.89 1.03 -11.45
C TRP A 17 35.83 0.93 -10.34
N GLU A 18 36.21 0.50 -9.13
CA GLU A 18 35.29 0.48 -7.98
C GLU A 18 34.88 1.89 -7.51
N ALA A 19 35.78 2.88 -7.59
CA ALA A 19 35.48 4.26 -7.24
C ALA A 19 34.57 4.94 -8.27
N LEU A 20 34.77 4.67 -9.57
CA LEU A 20 33.92 5.18 -10.65
C LEU A 20 32.53 4.53 -10.64
N ALA A 21 32.43 3.25 -10.26
CA ALA A 21 31.15 2.56 -10.08
C ALA A 21 30.35 3.06 -8.86
N LYS A 22 31.01 3.71 -7.88
CA LYS A 22 30.38 4.26 -6.67
C LYS A 22 29.88 5.70 -6.82
N SER A 23 30.10 6.35 -7.96
CA SER A 23 29.63 7.73 -8.20
C SER A 23 28.73 7.86 -9.41
N LEU A 24 27.94 6.82 -9.73
CA LEU A 24 26.74 7.03 -10.55
C LEU A 24 25.89 8.07 -9.82
N PRO A 25 25.58 9.21 -10.46
CA PRO A 25 24.87 10.28 -9.80
C PRO A 25 23.52 9.75 -9.28
N ASP A 26 23.13 10.16 -8.07
CA ASP A 26 21.82 9.87 -7.47
C ASP A 26 20.73 10.62 -8.26
N LEU A 27 20.58 10.26 -9.52
CA LEU A 27 19.57 10.77 -10.42
C LEU A 27 18.40 9.78 -10.42
N PRO A 28 17.16 10.27 -10.48
CA PRO A 28 16.02 9.42 -10.72
C PRO A 28 16.18 8.65 -12.02
N VAL A 29 15.96 7.34 -11.99
CA VAL A 29 16.00 6.45 -13.17
C VAL A 29 14.60 5.93 -13.43
N GLU A 30 14.23 5.80 -14.70
CA GLU A 30 12.96 5.18 -15.07
C GLU A 30 12.94 3.71 -14.64
N VAL A 31 11.95 3.34 -13.82
CA VAL A 31 11.71 1.96 -13.40
C VAL A 31 10.29 1.56 -13.77
N GLN A 32 10.09 0.26 -13.97
CA GLN A 32 8.78 -0.32 -14.25
C GLN A 32 8.38 -1.29 -13.13
N ILE A 33 7.14 -1.15 -12.65
CA ILE A 33 6.54 -2.09 -11.71
C ILE A 33 5.31 -2.73 -12.36
N LYS A 34 5.23 -4.06 -12.30
CA LYS A 34 4.00 -4.80 -12.60
C LYS A 34 3.12 -4.80 -11.35
N VAL A 35 1.91 -4.29 -11.45
CA VAL A 35 0.89 -4.34 -10.41
C VAL A 35 -0.21 -5.27 -10.89
N GLN A 36 -0.56 -6.27 -10.09
CA GLN A 36 -1.72 -7.12 -10.36
C GLN A 36 -2.80 -6.86 -9.31
N VAL A 37 -4.02 -6.60 -9.79
CA VAL A 37 -5.15 -6.20 -8.95
C VAL A 37 -6.19 -7.32 -8.91
N PHE A 38 -6.58 -7.71 -7.72
CA PHE A 38 -7.53 -8.79 -7.48
C PHE A 38 -8.72 -8.34 -6.64
N ASP A 39 -9.88 -8.98 -6.84
CA ASP A 39 -10.94 -9.00 -5.83
C ASP A 39 -10.46 -9.87 -4.66
N ASN A 40 -10.49 -9.31 -3.45
CA ASN A 40 -9.96 -10.00 -2.28
C ASN A 40 -10.79 -11.21 -1.84
N SER A 41 -12.05 -11.33 -2.31
CA SER A 41 -12.97 -12.39 -1.91
C SER A 41 -12.80 -13.68 -2.69
N ASP A 42 -12.53 -13.59 -4.00
CA ASP A 42 -12.42 -14.75 -4.90
C ASP A 42 -11.11 -14.79 -5.70
N LEU A 43 -10.23 -13.80 -5.51
CA LEU A 43 -8.96 -13.62 -6.22
C LEU A 43 -9.12 -13.49 -7.74
N SER A 44 -10.30 -13.08 -8.21
CA SER A 44 -10.51 -12.77 -9.62
C SER A 44 -9.77 -11.50 -10.03
N PRO A 45 -9.20 -11.43 -11.23
CA PRO A 45 -8.49 -10.25 -11.70
C PRO A 45 -9.45 -9.07 -11.91
N LEU A 46 -9.01 -7.86 -11.53
CA LEU A 46 -9.81 -6.64 -11.65
C LEU A 46 -9.33 -5.75 -12.80
N ALA A 47 -9.98 -5.91 -13.95
CA ALA A 47 -9.78 -5.04 -15.12
C ALA A 47 -10.20 -3.58 -14.86
N ASP A 48 -9.60 -2.62 -15.55
CA ASP A 48 -9.89 -1.17 -15.42
C ASP A 48 -9.72 -0.61 -13.98
N ALA A 49 -9.04 -1.35 -13.10
CA ALA A 49 -8.61 -0.80 -11.82
C ALA A 49 -7.56 0.29 -12.08
N ARG A 50 -7.75 1.46 -11.47
CA ARG A 50 -6.80 2.58 -11.56
C ARG A 50 -5.67 2.34 -10.57
N VAL A 51 -4.45 2.22 -11.09
CA VAL A 51 -3.21 2.09 -10.33
C VAL A 51 -2.47 3.42 -10.38
N GLU A 52 -2.11 3.96 -9.21
CA GLU A 52 -1.32 5.19 -9.11
C GLU A 52 -0.10 4.98 -8.24
N VAL A 53 1.01 5.60 -8.61
CA VAL A 53 2.24 5.65 -7.81
C VAL A 53 2.35 7.05 -7.24
N HIS A 54 2.40 7.16 -5.91
CA HIS A 54 2.49 8.42 -5.19
C HIS A 54 3.88 8.56 -4.57
N GLY A 55 4.52 9.70 -4.82
CA GLY A 55 5.83 10.04 -4.26
C GLY A 55 5.73 10.75 -2.90
N ASN A 56 6.76 11.50 -2.55
CA ASN A 56 6.71 12.39 -1.40
C ASN A 56 5.59 13.44 -1.56
N GLN A 57 5.02 13.90 -0.45
CA GLN A 57 3.95 14.91 -0.43
C GLN A 57 2.67 14.51 -1.21
N SER A 58 2.43 13.21 -1.42
CA SER A 58 1.26 12.68 -2.14
C SER A 58 1.18 13.10 -3.62
N ALA A 59 2.30 13.52 -4.23
CA ALA A 59 2.35 13.82 -5.65
C ALA A 59 2.18 12.53 -6.48
N ILE A 60 1.25 12.53 -7.44
CA ILE A 60 1.06 11.42 -8.38
C ILE A 60 2.22 11.42 -9.37
N LEU A 61 3.06 10.39 -9.31
CA LEU A 61 4.20 10.20 -10.21
C LEU A 61 3.79 9.49 -11.50
N ALA A 62 2.81 8.60 -11.42
CA ALA A 62 2.26 7.88 -12.56
C ALA A 62 0.85 7.36 -12.26
N SER A 63 0.03 7.18 -13.30
CA SER A 63 -1.33 6.64 -13.22
C SER A 63 -1.61 5.80 -14.46
N VAL A 64 -2.01 4.54 -14.28
CA VAL A 64 -2.33 3.58 -15.36
C VAL A 64 -3.59 2.80 -14.98
N ARG A 65 -4.31 2.28 -15.98
CA ARG A 65 -5.43 1.34 -15.77
C ARG A 65 -4.97 -0.09 -16.01
N ALA A 66 -5.43 -1.00 -15.15
CA ALA A 66 -5.23 -2.42 -15.33
C ALA A 66 -5.93 -2.92 -16.60
N ASP A 67 -5.27 -3.83 -17.32
CA ASP A 67 -5.80 -4.51 -18.50
C ASP A 67 -6.88 -5.55 -18.14
N GLY A 68 -7.34 -6.34 -19.13
CA GLY A 68 -8.35 -7.37 -18.94
C GLY A 68 -7.98 -8.45 -17.91
N ASP A 69 -6.68 -8.68 -17.71
CA ASP A 69 -6.15 -9.67 -16.77
C ASP A 69 -5.86 -9.05 -15.38
N GLY A 70 -6.31 -7.81 -15.15
CA GLY A 70 -6.07 -7.08 -13.92
C GLY A 70 -4.62 -6.66 -13.73
N VAL A 71 -3.83 -6.58 -14.82
CA VAL A 71 -2.41 -6.21 -14.78
C VAL A 71 -2.23 -4.77 -15.23
N ALA A 72 -1.50 -3.99 -14.44
CA ALA A 72 -1.01 -2.66 -14.83
C ALA A 72 0.53 -2.66 -14.80
N ARG A 73 1.16 -2.19 -15.87
CA ARG A 73 2.61 -1.92 -15.89
C ARG A 73 2.81 -0.43 -15.78
N VAL A 74 3.34 0.03 -14.65
CA VAL A 74 3.52 1.46 -14.35
C VAL A 74 4.99 1.83 -14.37
N GLY A 75 5.32 2.79 -15.23
CA GLY A 75 6.66 3.39 -15.33
C GLY A 75 6.71 4.72 -14.59
N PHE A 76 7.77 4.98 -13.83
CA PHE A 76 8.00 6.27 -13.17
C PHE A 76 9.49 6.50 -12.89
N LEU A 77 9.88 7.76 -12.71
CA LEU A 77 11.24 8.12 -12.30
C LEU A 77 11.44 7.83 -10.81
N TYR A 78 12.38 6.94 -10.49
CA TYR A 78 12.68 6.49 -9.14
C TYR A 78 14.07 6.90 -8.68
N ARG A 79 14.13 7.56 -7.52
CA ARG A 79 15.38 7.82 -6.81
C ARG A 79 15.64 6.68 -5.84
N THR A 80 16.83 6.10 -5.87
CA THR A 80 17.21 5.01 -4.97
C THR A 80 17.03 5.42 -3.51
N GLY A 81 16.43 4.54 -2.70
CA GLY A 81 16.16 4.79 -1.29
C GLY A 81 14.94 5.67 -1.03
N SER A 82 14.31 6.27 -2.05
CA SER A 82 13.01 6.93 -1.86
C SER A 82 11.90 5.91 -1.60
N SER A 83 10.90 6.28 -0.80
CA SER A 83 9.68 5.50 -0.61
C SER A 83 8.57 6.07 -1.48
N VAL A 84 7.80 5.19 -2.09
CA VAL A 84 6.57 5.54 -2.82
C VAL A 84 5.42 4.70 -2.26
N ILE A 85 4.19 5.13 -2.54
CA ILE A 85 2.99 4.37 -2.23
C ILE A 85 2.35 3.98 -3.55
N ILE A 86 2.13 2.69 -3.75
CA ILE A 86 1.38 2.18 -4.90
C ILE A 86 -0.05 1.97 -4.44
N THR A 87 -1.00 2.62 -5.10
CA THR A 87 -2.43 2.52 -4.79
C THR A 87 -3.16 1.84 -5.93
N ALA A 88 -4.21 1.08 -5.62
CA ALA A 88 -5.17 0.59 -6.59
C ALA A 88 -6.58 0.97 -6.14
N SER A 89 -7.36 1.51 -7.07
CA SER A 89 -8.74 1.95 -6.83
C SER A 89 -9.64 1.51 -7.97
N LYS A 90 -10.88 1.15 -7.64
CA LYS A 90 -11.92 0.79 -8.60
C LYS A 90 -13.28 1.16 -8.02
N ARG A 91 -14.23 1.53 -8.89
CA ARG A 91 -15.61 1.84 -8.47
C ARG A 91 -16.22 0.64 -7.74
N ASN A 92 -16.90 0.90 -6.62
CA ASN A 92 -17.49 -0.12 -5.74
C ASN A 92 -16.47 -1.04 -5.06
N TYR A 93 -15.22 -0.59 -4.92
CA TYR A 93 -14.20 -1.26 -4.14
C TYR A 93 -13.54 -0.28 -3.19
N VAL A 94 -13.08 -0.79 -2.05
CA VAL A 94 -12.22 -0.04 -1.14
C VAL A 94 -10.83 0.08 -1.76
N THR A 95 -10.32 1.31 -1.87
CA THR A 95 -8.93 1.56 -2.30
C THR A 95 -7.96 0.87 -1.35
N ASN A 96 -6.98 0.18 -1.91
CA ASN A 96 -5.88 -0.44 -1.16
C ASN A 96 -4.53 0.11 -1.62
N SER A 97 -3.53 0.06 -0.76
CA SER A 97 -2.20 0.56 -1.05
C SER A 97 -1.09 -0.28 -0.45
N VAL A 98 0.08 -0.23 -1.06
CA VAL A 98 1.29 -0.88 -0.57
C VAL A 98 2.45 0.12 -0.58
N PRO A 99 3.16 0.30 0.55
CA PRO A 99 4.40 1.05 0.55
C PRO A 99 5.46 0.27 -0.21
N TRP A 100 6.18 0.94 -1.11
CA TRP A 100 7.26 0.35 -1.89
C TRP A 100 8.54 1.16 -1.73
N HIS A 101 9.65 0.46 -1.50
CA HIS A 101 10.96 1.05 -1.34
C HIS A 101 12.03 0.08 -1.86
N SER A 102 13.12 0.62 -2.41
CA SER A 102 14.28 -0.16 -2.81
C SER A 102 15.58 0.63 -2.61
N SER A 103 16.58 0.00 -1.99
CA SER A 103 17.92 0.59 -1.83
C SER A 103 18.81 0.45 -3.06
N ARG A 104 18.29 -0.13 -4.15
CA ARG A 104 18.94 -0.27 -5.46
C ARG A 104 17.92 -0.12 -6.58
N ILE A 105 18.36 0.22 -7.80
CA ILE A 105 17.48 0.23 -8.97
C ILE A 105 17.08 -1.23 -9.31
N PRO A 106 15.79 -1.58 -9.27
CA PRO A 106 15.34 -2.92 -9.61
C PRO A 106 15.37 -3.13 -11.13
N LEU A 107 15.76 -4.32 -11.59
CA LEU A 107 15.59 -4.73 -12.99
C LEU A 107 14.12 -5.02 -13.32
N TYR A 108 13.38 -5.50 -12.32
CA TYR A 108 11.97 -5.78 -12.39
C TYR A 108 11.39 -5.80 -10.98
N ALA A 109 10.17 -5.29 -10.81
CA ALA A 109 9.42 -5.43 -9.57
C ALA A 109 7.96 -5.78 -9.88
N SER A 110 7.38 -6.62 -9.03
CA SER A 110 5.98 -7.03 -9.14
C SER A 110 5.32 -6.96 -7.77
N VAL A 111 4.12 -6.40 -7.71
CA VAL A 111 3.30 -6.33 -6.50
C VAL A 111 1.86 -6.74 -6.80
N SER A 112 1.16 -7.19 -5.76
CA SER A 112 -0.26 -7.54 -5.84
C SER A 112 -1.05 -6.68 -4.87
N LEU A 113 -2.19 -6.16 -5.33
CA LEU A 113 -3.13 -5.40 -4.52
C LEU A 113 -4.49 -6.08 -4.56
N TYR A 114 -5.09 -6.24 -3.38
CA TYR A 114 -6.36 -6.93 -3.21
C TYR A 114 -7.41 -5.92 -2.77
N LEU A 115 -8.44 -5.72 -3.58
CA LEU A 115 -9.49 -4.74 -3.29
C LEU A 115 -10.68 -5.46 -2.68
N LEU A 116 -11.24 -4.87 -1.62
CA LEU A 116 -12.45 -5.37 -0.98
C LEU A 116 -13.68 -4.72 -1.65
N ALA A 117 -14.64 -5.54 -2.08
CA ALA A 117 -15.87 -5.05 -2.69
C ALA A 117 -16.75 -4.28 -1.70
N GLN A 118 -17.19 -3.10 -2.11
CA GLN A 118 -18.19 -2.27 -1.44
C GLN A 118 -19.57 -2.57 -2.01
N ARG A 119 -20.51 -2.91 -1.13
CA ARG A 119 -21.90 -3.17 -1.50
C ARG A 119 -22.77 -2.01 -1.01
N PRO A 120 -23.68 -1.47 -1.85
CA PRO A 120 -24.65 -0.49 -1.39
C PRO A 120 -25.42 -1.00 -0.16
N GLY A 121 -25.54 -0.15 0.85
CA GLY A 121 -26.31 -0.42 2.06
C GLY A 121 -27.59 0.42 2.09
N THR A 122 -28.60 -0.06 2.80
CA THR A 122 -29.78 0.74 3.08
C THR A 122 -29.46 1.72 4.21
N LEU A 123 -29.75 3.00 3.98
CA LEU A 123 -29.56 4.07 4.96
C LEU A 123 -30.94 4.49 5.48
N ILE A 124 -31.10 4.48 6.80
CA ILE A 124 -32.30 4.99 7.47
C ILE A 124 -31.86 6.08 8.45
N LEU A 125 -32.42 7.28 8.27
CA LEU A 125 -32.12 8.41 9.14
C LEU A 125 -33.30 8.66 10.07
N TYR A 126 -33.01 8.67 11.37
CA TYR A 126 -33.91 9.09 12.44
C TYR A 126 -33.43 10.43 13.02
N ASP A 127 -34.20 10.99 13.96
CA ASP A 127 -33.88 12.28 14.59
C ASP A 127 -32.55 12.27 15.35
N ASP A 128 -32.20 11.13 15.95
CA ASP A 128 -31.02 10.94 16.81
C ASP A 128 -29.96 9.99 16.20
N VAL A 129 -30.37 9.04 15.37
CA VAL A 129 -29.50 7.98 14.85
C VAL A 129 -29.58 7.82 13.32
N LEU A 130 -28.42 7.56 12.71
CA LEU A 130 -28.29 7.05 11.36
C LEU A 130 -28.03 5.54 11.42
N GLN A 131 -28.88 4.76 10.75
CA GLN A 131 -28.72 3.32 10.59
C GLN A 131 -28.24 3.00 9.18
N VAL A 132 -27.23 2.14 9.09
CA VAL A 132 -26.75 1.57 7.84
C VAL A 132 -26.89 0.05 7.91
N LEU A 133 -27.66 -0.51 6.99
CA LEU A 133 -27.99 -1.93 6.92
C LEU A 133 -27.39 -2.57 5.68
N SER A 134 -26.95 -3.81 5.81
CA SER A 134 -26.64 -4.63 4.64
C SER A 134 -27.94 -5.23 4.09
N GLY A 135 -28.36 -4.76 2.91
CA GLY A 135 -29.59 -5.22 2.25
C GLY A 135 -30.86 -4.56 2.80
N SER A 136 -32.01 -5.19 2.50
CA SER A 136 -33.34 -4.64 2.78
C SER A 136 -33.67 -4.63 4.28
N PRO A 137 -34.38 -3.60 4.78
CA PRO A 137 -34.83 -3.55 6.17
C PRO A 137 -35.72 -4.75 6.53
N GLY A 138 -35.52 -5.31 7.72
CA GLY A 138 -36.31 -6.41 8.27
C GLY A 138 -35.73 -7.81 8.02
N ALA A 139 -34.57 -7.91 7.38
CA ALA A 139 -33.87 -9.18 7.24
C ALA A 139 -33.30 -9.65 8.59
N ARG A 140 -33.45 -10.95 8.88
CA ARG A 140 -32.91 -11.56 10.10
C ARG A 140 -31.38 -11.63 10.02
N ASN A 141 -30.69 -11.30 11.11
CA ASN A 141 -29.22 -11.30 11.22
C ASN A 141 -28.50 -10.39 10.20
N GLN A 142 -29.14 -9.28 9.80
CA GLN A 142 -28.52 -8.30 8.93
C GLN A 142 -27.42 -7.50 9.67
N PRO A 143 -26.21 -7.36 9.09
CA PRO A 143 -25.21 -6.42 9.59
C PRO A 143 -25.80 -5.00 9.69
N LEU A 144 -25.66 -4.39 10.86
CA LEU A 144 -26.18 -3.07 11.20
C LEU A 144 -25.07 -2.22 11.81
N VAL A 145 -24.90 -1.01 11.30
CA VAL A 145 -24.05 0.03 11.91
C VAL A 145 -24.94 1.20 12.31
N GLN A 146 -24.74 1.70 13.53
CA GLN A 146 -25.45 2.85 14.07
C GLN A 146 -24.47 3.98 14.38
N LEU A 147 -24.79 5.17 13.91
CA LEU A 147 -24.01 6.38 14.12
C LEU A 147 -24.95 7.47 14.66
N GLN A 148 -24.45 8.29 15.58
CA GLN A 148 -25.22 9.43 16.08
C GLN A 148 -25.42 10.45 14.94
N ARG A 149 -26.65 10.90 14.71
CA ARG A 149 -26.96 11.86 13.64
C ARG A 149 -26.12 13.13 13.77
N LYS A 150 -25.96 13.63 15.00
CA LYS A 150 -25.15 14.81 15.33
C LYS A 150 -23.66 14.69 14.97
N SER A 151 -23.17 13.48 14.71
CA SER A 151 -21.79 13.24 14.24
C SER A 151 -21.64 13.43 12.73
N LEU A 152 -22.74 13.58 11.98
CA LEU A 152 -22.71 13.88 10.56
C LEU A 152 -22.53 15.39 10.37
N LEU A 153 -21.37 15.79 9.86
CA LEU A 153 -21.10 17.14 9.41
C LEU A 153 -21.39 17.21 7.91
N LEU A 154 -22.51 17.85 7.55
CA LEU A 154 -22.88 18.08 6.16
C LEU A 154 -22.29 19.41 5.68
N PRO A 155 -21.78 19.47 4.43
CA PRO A 155 -21.44 20.74 3.78
C PRO A 155 -22.66 21.69 3.74
N PRO A 156 -22.46 23.01 3.73
CA PRO A 156 -23.54 24.00 3.88
C PRO A 156 -24.71 23.88 2.89
N ASN A 157 -24.47 23.30 1.71
CA ASN A 157 -25.45 23.18 0.62
C ASN A 157 -25.96 21.74 0.40
N ASN A 158 -25.62 20.80 1.29
CA ASN A 158 -26.07 19.42 1.16
C ASN A 158 -27.21 19.11 2.14
N ASN A 159 -28.20 18.37 1.65
CA ASN A 159 -29.25 17.79 2.48
C ASN A 159 -28.97 16.29 2.73
N TYR A 160 -29.60 15.73 3.76
CA TYR A 160 -29.57 14.32 4.13
C TYR A 160 -30.03 13.38 2.99
N THR A 161 -30.86 13.86 2.06
CA THR A 161 -31.29 13.09 0.89
C THR A 161 -30.15 12.77 -0.09
N ALA A 162 -29.04 13.50 -0.02
CA ALA A 162 -27.83 13.23 -0.80
C ALA A 162 -26.94 12.16 -0.16
N LEU A 163 -27.27 11.68 1.04
CA LEU A 163 -26.49 10.63 1.70
C LEU A 163 -26.70 9.29 1.01
N SER A 164 -25.59 8.57 0.84
CA SER A 164 -25.58 7.17 0.44
C SER A 164 -24.69 6.40 1.40
N ALA A 165 -24.92 5.09 1.49
CA ALA A 165 -24.11 4.21 2.31
C ALA A 165 -23.64 3.02 1.49
N ALA A 166 -22.42 2.59 1.77
CA ALA A 166 -21.87 1.35 1.28
C ALA A 166 -21.20 0.63 2.45
N LEU A 167 -21.31 -0.69 2.43
CA LEU A 167 -20.72 -1.57 3.43
C LEU A 167 -19.73 -2.50 2.76
N THR A 168 -18.64 -2.75 3.45
CA THR A 168 -17.66 -3.76 3.09
C THR A 168 -17.65 -4.81 4.18
N THR A 169 -17.76 -6.08 3.82
CA THR A 169 -17.78 -7.18 4.79
C THR A 169 -16.58 -8.08 4.55
N ALA A 170 -15.78 -8.31 5.59
CA ALA A 170 -14.85 -9.43 5.58
C ALA A 170 -15.52 -10.68 6.15
N ARG A 171 -15.27 -11.81 5.51
CA ARG A 171 -15.73 -13.15 5.89
C ARG A 171 -14.59 -14.03 6.37
N THR A 172 -13.35 -13.65 6.09
CA THR A 172 -12.15 -14.43 6.43
C THR A 172 -11.12 -13.56 7.16
N GLN A 173 -10.22 -14.18 7.92
CA GLN A 173 -9.08 -13.49 8.56
C GLN A 173 -8.17 -12.81 7.54
N TYR A 174 -8.05 -13.41 6.35
CA TYR A 174 -7.32 -12.82 5.24
C TYR A 174 -7.98 -11.52 4.75
N GLU A 175 -9.32 -11.52 4.60
CA GLU A 175 -10.06 -10.31 4.22
C GLU A 175 -9.99 -9.21 5.29
N ILE A 176 -9.92 -9.57 6.56
CA ILE A 176 -9.74 -8.61 7.66
C ILE A 176 -8.40 -7.85 7.51
N GLY A 177 -7.33 -8.56 7.12
CA GLY A 177 -6.02 -7.95 6.85
C GLY A 177 -6.00 -7.02 5.63
N GLY A 178 -7.00 -7.11 4.75
CA GLY A 178 -7.12 -6.29 3.54
C GLY A 178 -7.84 -4.95 3.74
N PHE A 179 -8.43 -4.70 4.92
CA PHE A 179 -9.02 -3.39 5.19
C PHE A 179 -7.92 -2.33 5.25
N PRO A 180 -8.13 -1.16 4.63
CA PRO A 180 -7.19 -0.07 4.74
C PRO A 180 -7.09 0.33 6.21
N PHE A 181 -5.90 0.21 6.78
CA PHE A 181 -5.59 0.88 8.01
C PHE A 181 -5.74 2.39 7.74
N PRO A 182 -6.40 3.16 8.63
CA PRO A 182 -6.50 4.59 8.44
C PRO A 182 -5.09 5.17 8.31
N ALA A 183 -4.73 5.56 7.09
CA ALA A 183 -3.49 6.26 6.83
C ALA A 183 -3.61 7.60 7.55
N ARG A 184 -2.95 7.73 8.70
CA ARG A 184 -2.88 8.97 9.44
C ARG A 184 -2.34 10.04 8.48
N ALA A 185 -3.09 11.11 8.28
CA ALA A 185 -2.56 12.34 7.72
C ALA A 185 -1.46 12.83 8.67
N GLY A 186 -0.20 12.57 8.33
CA GLY A 186 0.96 12.75 9.20
C GLY A 186 1.77 11.47 9.31
N GLY A 187 2.82 11.38 8.48
CA GLY A 187 3.65 10.19 8.33
C GLY A 187 4.28 9.73 9.64
N GLN A 188 3.89 8.53 10.07
CA GLN A 188 4.73 7.59 10.79
C GLN A 188 4.11 6.21 10.59
N GLN A 189 4.83 5.36 9.85
CA GLN A 189 4.41 4.02 9.50
C GLN A 189 4.53 3.10 10.73
N PHE A 190 3.45 2.38 11.04
CA PHE A 190 3.50 1.29 12.02
C PHE A 190 4.44 0.19 11.47
N ARG A 191 5.66 0.13 12.03
CA ARG A 191 6.56 -1.00 11.87
C ARG A 191 5.96 -2.19 12.64
N ASN A 192 5.44 -3.17 11.92
CA ASN A 192 5.21 -4.50 12.49
C ASN A 192 6.58 -5.12 12.80
N ARG A 193 7.03 -4.96 14.05
CA ARG A 193 8.22 -5.62 14.58
C ARG A 193 7.77 -6.95 15.21
N LEU A 194 7.76 -8.00 14.41
CA LEU A 194 7.76 -9.37 14.93
C LEU A 194 9.20 -9.72 15.30
N ASP A 195 9.69 -9.19 16.42
CA ASP A 195 10.88 -9.73 17.08
C ASP A 195 10.40 -10.65 18.21
N GLY A 196 10.40 -11.95 17.95
CA GLY A 196 10.23 -12.96 18.99
C GLY A 196 11.44 -12.96 19.94
N PRO A 197 11.27 -13.20 21.24
CA PRO A 197 12.39 -13.25 22.17
C PRO A 197 13.16 -14.56 21.97
N GLY A 198 14.28 -14.49 21.25
CA GLY A 198 15.32 -15.51 21.28
C GLY A 198 15.97 -15.54 22.65
N GLY A 199 15.65 -16.57 23.43
CA GLY A 199 16.35 -16.88 24.67
C GLY A 199 17.81 -17.23 24.38
N SER A 200 18.73 -16.55 25.06
CA SER A 200 20.12 -16.98 25.17
C SER A 200 20.47 -17.02 26.65
N GLY A 201 20.48 -18.23 27.18
CA GLY A 201 20.98 -18.51 28.51
C GLY A 201 22.49 -18.27 28.55
N ARG A 202 22.93 -17.53 29.57
CA ARG A 202 24.27 -17.71 30.13
C ARG A 202 24.14 -17.80 31.64
N HIS A 203 24.30 -19.03 32.12
CA HIS A 203 24.79 -19.32 33.46
C HIS A 203 26.18 -18.69 33.61
N GLN A 204 26.35 -17.84 34.62
CA GLN A 204 27.57 -17.79 35.42
C GLN A 204 27.22 -17.33 36.84
N ARG A 205 27.76 -18.09 37.79
CA ARG A 205 27.47 -18.15 39.23
C ARG A 205 28.35 -17.12 39.99
N PRO A 206 28.29 -17.04 41.34
CA PRO A 206 28.07 -15.81 42.09
C PRO A 206 29.34 -15.24 42.77
N ALA A 207 29.24 -14.06 43.38
CA ALA A 207 30.07 -13.67 44.53
C ALA A 207 29.38 -12.60 45.38
N LEU A 208 29.27 -12.92 46.68
CA LEU A 208 28.96 -12.12 47.88
C LEU A 208 27.52 -11.62 48.07
#